data_AF-A0A975D8H9-F1
#
_entry.id   AF-A0A975D8H9-F1
#
_cell.length_a   1.000
_cell.length_b   1.000
_cell.length_c   1.000
_cell.angle_alpha   90.00
_cell.angle_beta   90.00
_cell.angle_gamma   90.00
#
_symmetry.space_group_name_H-M   'P 1'
#
loop_
_entity.id
_entity.type
_entity.pdbx_description
1 polymer ?
#
loop_
_entity_poly.entity_id
_entity_poly.type
_entity_poly.pdbx_seq_one_letter_code
_entity_poly.pdbx_strand_id
1 'polypeptide(L)'
;MLFTKGAMDDIDQRHYFRDEVFSGLDWHHDTAPGKEHMERAEAQFRLIIRDVDYGVFTLRLSHNTRTDTAAYEQSNSMTQLHWGEARPLVAREDLLDRTMYLYRDETDPDSFVLEID
;
A
#
# COMPACT_ATOMS: atom_id res chain seq x y z
N MET A 1 -5.75 0.00 4.20
CA MET A 1 -4.75 0.59 5.11
C MET A 1 -4.03 1.71 4.39
N LEU A 2 -3.78 2.86 5.01
CA LEU A 2 -2.93 3.90 4.44
C LEU A 2 -1.45 3.56 4.71
N PHE A 3 -0.58 3.76 3.73
CA PHE A 3 0.86 3.61 3.93
C PHE A 3 1.44 4.86 4.57
N THR A 4 1.63 4.84 5.88
CA THR A 4 2.31 5.93 6.59
C THR A 4 3.81 5.68 6.59
N LYS A 5 4.59 6.68 7.02
CA LYS A 5 6.05 6.57 7.08
C LYS A 5 6.55 5.46 8.01
N GLY A 6 5.70 4.97 8.93
CA GLY A 6 6.09 3.94 9.89
C GLY A 6 7.35 4.34 10.65
N ALA A 7 8.37 3.47 10.61
CA ALA A 7 9.66 3.68 11.23
C ALA A 7 10.71 4.35 10.30
N MET A 8 10.33 4.75 9.08
CA MET A 8 11.26 5.44 8.16
C MET A 8 11.40 6.91 8.53
N ASP A 9 12.63 7.40 8.49
CA ASP A 9 12.97 8.81 8.62
C ASP A 9 12.97 9.51 7.25
N ASP A 10 12.67 10.82 7.25
CA ASP A 10 12.85 11.74 6.12
C ASP A 10 12.15 11.40 4.79
N ILE A 11 11.10 10.58 4.80
CA ILE A 11 10.26 10.35 3.62
C ILE A 11 9.02 11.24 3.57
N ASP A 12 8.66 11.69 2.37
CA ASP A 12 7.37 12.33 2.11
C ASP A 12 6.31 11.26 1.78
N GLN A 13 5.61 10.78 2.81
CA GLN A 13 4.59 9.73 2.67
C GLN A 13 3.41 10.09 1.75
N ARG A 14 3.25 11.37 1.37
CA ARG A 14 2.23 11.78 0.38
C ARG A 14 2.50 11.14 -0.98
N HIS A 15 3.79 11.00 -1.32
CA HIS A 15 4.26 10.63 -2.67
C HIS A 15 5.11 9.38 -2.66
N TYR A 16 5.98 9.21 -1.66
CA TYR A 16 7.01 8.17 -1.59
C TYR A 16 6.51 6.77 -1.98
N PHE A 17 5.38 6.33 -1.42
CA PHE A 17 4.87 5.00 -1.74
C PHE A 17 4.42 4.88 -3.20
N ARG A 18 3.76 5.89 -3.77
CA ARG A 18 3.30 5.85 -5.16
C ARG A 18 4.46 6.05 -6.15
N ASP A 19 5.36 7.00 -5.85
CA ASP A 19 6.38 7.50 -6.78
C ASP A 19 7.69 6.73 -6.71
N GLU A 20 8.00 6.08 -5.59
CA GLU A 20 9.27 5.35 -5.40
C GLU A 20 9.06 3.85 -5.21
N VAL A 21 8.17 3.46 -4.28
CA VAL A 21 7.97 2.04 -3.93
C VAL A 21 7.17 1.30 -5.00
N PHE A 22 6.03 1.88 -5.41
CA PHE A 22 5.09 1.29 -6.36
C PHE A 22 5.17 1.94 -7.75
N SER A 23 6.29 2.58 -8.07
CA SER A 23 6.49 3.35 -9.31
C SER A 23 6.40 2.51 -10.57
N GLY A 24 6.77 1.22 -10.47
CA GLY A 24 6.76 0.28 -11.59
C GLY A 24 5.38 -0.30 -11.92
N LEU A 25 4.35 -0.06 -11.11
CA LEU A 25 3.01 -0.58 -11.36
C LEU A 25 2.31 0.16 -12.49
N ASP A 26 1.39 -0.52 -13.15
CA ASP A 26 0.52 0.05 -14.18
C ASP A 26 -0.65 0.83 -13.54
N TRP A 27 -0.38 2.10 -13.17
CA TRP A 27 -1.35 2.99 -12.55
C TRP A 27 -2.28 3.63 -13.58
N HIS A 28 -3.59 3.56 -13.31
CA HIS A 28 -4.64 4.16 -14.13
C HIS A 28 -5.53 5.09 -13.32
N HIS A 29 -5.94 6.20 -13.93
CA HIS A 29 -6.97 7.05 -13.35
C HIS A 29 -8.33 6.32 -13.31
N ASP A 30 -9.04 6.47 -12.19
CA ASP A 30 -10.38 5.94 -12.01
C ASP A 30 -11.36 6.66 -12.97
N THR A 31 -12.14 5.88 -13.71
CA THR A 31 -13.06 6.40 -14.73
C THR A 31 -14.44 6.75 -14.18
N ALA A 32 -14.71 6.48 -12.90
CA ALA A 32 -15.99 6.78 -12.30
C ALA A 32 -16.16 8.30 -12.08
N PRO A 33 -17.34 8.89 -12.40
CA PRO A 33 -17.58 10.30 -12.19
C PRO A 33 -17.29 10.75 -10.76
N GLY A 34 -16.48 11.80 -10.62
CA GLY A 34 -16.06 12.38 -9.34
C GLY A 34 -14.89 11.66 -8.65
N LYS A 35 -14.31 10.63 -9.28
CA LYS A 35 -13.14 9.89 -8.78
C LYS A 35 -11.92 10.00 -9.68
N GLU A 36 -11.95 10.85 -10.68
CA GLU A 36 -10.89 11.01 -11.69
C GLU A 36 -9.53 11.36 -11.05
N HIS A 37 -9.56 11.96 -9.86
CA HIS A 37 -8.38 12.27 -9.05
C HIS A 37 -7.78 11.07 -8.30
N MET A 38 -8.37 9.88 -8.44
CA MET A 38 -7.85 8.65 -7.85
C MET A 38 -7.14 7.86 -8.93
N GLU A 39 -5.91 7.45 -8.65
CA GLU A 39 -5.24 6.40 -9.40
C GLU A 39 -5.50 5.04 -8.74
N ARG A 40 -5.51 3.98 -9.56
CA ARG A 40 -5.69 2.58 -9.17
C ARG A 40 -4.59 1.75 -9.81
N ALA A 41 -4.09 0.78 -9.07
CA ALA A 41 -3.19 -0.26 -9.57
C ALA A 41 -3.49 -1.57 -8.84
N GLU A 42 -3.02 -2.67 -9.38
CA GLU A 42 -3.01 -3.99 -8.73
C GLU A 42 -1.59 -4.52 -8.72
N ALA A 43 -1.24 -5.27 -7.68
CA ALA A 43 0.07 -5.90 -7.54
C ALA A 43 -0.04 -7.20 -6.75
N GLN A 44 0.96 -8.06 -6.90
CA GLN A 44 1.06 -9.32 -6.19
C GLN A 44 1.79 -9.11 -4.86
N PHE A 45 1.15 -9.51 -3.77
CA PHE A 45 1.71 -9.45 -2.41
C PHE A 45 1.77 -10.85 -1.81
N ARG A 46 2.97 -11.36 -1.56
CA ARG A 46 3.15 -12.52 -0.68
C ARG A 46 2.96 -12.09 0.77
N LEU A 47 2.08 -12.78 1.49
CA LEU A 47 1.76 -12.45 2.87
C LEU A 47 2.41 -13.46 3.83
N ILE A 48 3.31 -12.98 4.69
CA ILE A 48 3.97 -13.76 5.73
C ILE A 48 3.51 -13.21 7.09
N ILE A 49 3.01 -14.06 7.99
CA ILE A 49 2.58 -13.64 9.33
C ILE A 49 3.20 -14.59 10.35
N ARG A 50 4.06 -14.06 11.23
CA ARG A 50 4.84 -14.82 12.22
C ARG A 50 5.56 -16.02 11.57
N ASP A 51 6.37 -15.74 10.55
CA ASP A 51 7.11 -16.75 9.76
C ASP A 51 6.27 -17.79 9.02
N VAL A 52 4.94 -17.66 9.01
CA VAL A 52 4.04 -18.53 8.24
C VAL A 52 3.66 -17.85 6.92
N ASP A 53 4.01 -18.47 5.80
CA ASP A 53 3.63 -18.02 4.45
C ASP A 53 2.18 -18.39 4.14
N TYR A 54 1.33 -17.39 3.90
CA TYR A 54 -0.08 -17.54 3.54
C TYR A 54 -0.32 -17.47 2.02
N GLY A 55 0.74 -17.38 1.23
CA GLY A 55 0.70 -17.33 -0.22
C GLY A 55 0.62 -15.91 -0.77
N VAL A 56 0.35 -15.84 -2.08
CA VAL A 56 0.33 -14.60 -2.86
C VAL A 56 -1.12 -14.14 -3.09
N PHE A 57 -1.37 -12.87 -2.84
CA PHE A 57 -2.65 -12.20 -3.07
C PHE A 57 -2.49 -11.09 -4.09
N THR A 58 -3.42 -10.99 -5.04
CA THR A 58 -3.53 -9.80 -5.89
C THR A 58 -4.28 -8.73 -5.10
N LEU A 59 -3.60 -7.68 -4.68
CA LEU A 59 -4.18 -6.60 -3.89
C LEU A 59 -4.26 -5.33 -4.70
N ARG A 60 -5.35 -4.59 -4.48
CA ARG A 60 -5.55 -3.29 -5.12
C ARG A 60 -4.89 -2.19 -4.31
N LEU A 61 -4.23 -1.29 -5.01
CA LEU A 61 -3.70 -0.04 -4.49
C LEU A 61 -4.53 1.14 -5.02
N SER A 62 -4.54 2.22 -4.26
CA SER A 62 -5.06 3.48 -4.74
C SER A 62 -4.30 4.66 -4.23
N HIS A 63 -4.19 5.68 -5.05
CA HIS A 63 -3.54 6.92 -4.71
C HIS A 63 -4.48 8.11 -5.01
N ASN A 64 -4.55 9.09 -4.12
CA ASN A 64 -5.29 10.33 -4.35
C ASN A 64 -4.33 11.42 -4.81
N THR A 65 -4.46 11.85 -6.06
CA THR A 65 -3.53 12.82 -6.69
C THR A 65 -3.77 14.27 -6.26
N ARG A 66 -4.83 14.55 -5.50
CA ARG A 66 -5.17 15.93 -5.10
C ARG A 66 -4.22 16.48 -4.07
N THR A 67 -3.60 17.60 -4.40
CA THR A 67 -2.70 18.34 -3.51
C THR A 67 -3.39 19.49 -2.77
N ASP A 68 -4.66 19.77 -3.07
CA ASP A 68 -5.47 20.89 -2.55
C ASP A 68 -6.41 20.48 -1.41
N THR A 69 -6.14 19.33 -0.78
CA THR A 69 -6.99 18.80 0.30
C THR A 69 -6.34 19.01 1.66
N ALA A 70 -7.17 19.18 2.69
CA ALA A 70 -6.70 19.25 4.07
C ALA A 70 -5.83 18.04 4.46
N ALA A 71 -6.12 16.85 3.92
CA ALA A 71 -5.30 15.67 4.16
C ALA A 71 -3.88 15.83 3.61
N TYR A 72 -3.74 16.38 2.40
CA TYR A 72 -2.45 16.64 1.78
C TYR A 72 -1.67 17.73 2.54
N GLU A 73 -2.34 18.82 2.93
CA GLU A 73 -1.74 19.91 3.71
C GLU A 73 -1.25 19.44 5.08
N GLN A 74 -2.00 18.53 5.72
CA GLN A 74 -1.61 17.87 6.98
C GLN A 74 -0.57 16.76 6.79
N SER A 75 -0.03 16.59 5.58
CA SER A 75 0.98 15.58 5.26
C SER A 75 0.51 14.14 5.52
N ASN A 76 -0.79 13.87 5.40
CA ASN A 76 -1.30 12.50 5.46
C ASN A 76 -0.85 11.70 4.23
N SER A 77 -0.73 10.39 4.40
CA SER A 77 -0.51 9.50 3.25
C SER A 77 -1.69 9.56 2.29
N MET A 78 -1.36 9.57 1.00
CA MET A 78 -2.34 9.57 -0.09
C MET A 78 -2.48 8.20 -0.74
N THR A 79 -1.64 7.23 -0.35
CA THR A 79 -1.57 5.88 -0.94
C THR A 79 -2.15 4.85 0.01
N GLN A 80 -3.06 4.03 -0.49
CA GLN A 80 -3.84 3.06 0.28
C GLN A 80 -3.77 1.66 -0.33
N LEU A 81 -3.51 0.67 0.51
CA LEU A 81 -3.68 -0.76 0.21
C LEU A 81 -5.09 -1.22 0.57
N HIS A 82 -5.73 -1.96 -0.33
CA HIS A 82 -7.03 -2.60 -0.12
C HIS A 82 -6.80 -4.10 0.11
N TRP A 83 -7.06 -4.58 1.34
CA TRP A 83 -6.74 -5.95 1.74
C TRP A 83 -7.56 -7.04 1.05
N GLY A 84 -8.70 -6.72 0.45
CA GLY A 84 -9.52 -7.69 -0.30
C GLY A 84 -9.74 -9.01 0.46
N GLU A 85 -9.42 -10.12 -0.20
CA GLU A 85 -9.54 -11.48 0.35
C GLU A 85 -8.52 -11.78 1.46
N ALA A 86 -7.41 -11.05 1.55
CA ALA A 86 -6.42 -11.20 2.63
C ALA A 86 -6.89 -10.57 3.95
N ARG A 87 -8.00 -9.80 3.95
CA ARG A 87 -8.50 -9.11 5.15
C ARG A 87 -8.67 -10.01 6.38
N PRO A 88 -9.25 -11.23 6.31
CA PRO A 88 -9.40 -12.09 7.48
C PRO A 88 -8.06 -12.55 8.10
N LEU A 89 -6.97 -12.54 7.32
CA LEU A 89 -5.64 -12.93 7.78
C LEU A 89 -4.94 -11.83 8.56
N VAL A 90 -5.21 -10.56 8.21
CA VAL A 90 -4.53 -9.39 8.81
C VAL A 90 -5.39 -8.66 9.85
N ALA A 91 -6.72 -8.79 9.79
CA ALA A 91 -7.66 -8.16 10.72
C ALA A 91 -7.86 -9.01 11.98
N ARG A 92 -6.76 -9.46 12.59
CA ARG A 92 -6.78 -10.29 13.80
C ARG A 92 -6.25 -9.50 14.99
N GLU A 93 -6.90 -9.64 16.15
CA GLU A 93 -6.52 -8.92 17.36
C GLU A 93 -5.12 -9.32 17.85
N ASP A 94 -4.67 -10.55 17.59
CA ASP A 94 -3.35 -11.03 17.99
C ASP A 94 -2.20 -10.45 17.14
N LEU A 95 -2.51 -9.65 16.11
CA LEU A 95 -1.55 -8.91 15.30
C LEU A 95 -1.47 -7.42 15.66
N LEU A 96 -2.23 -6.98 16.67
CA LEU A 96 -2.07 -5.63 17.20
C LEU A 96 -0.68 -5.47 17.82
N ASP A 97 -0.15 -4.24 17.75
CA ASP A 97 1.19 -3.85 18.22
C ASP A 97 2.35 -4.59 17.52
N ARG A 98 2.06 -5.34 16.45
CA ARG A 98 3.07 -5.95 15.60
C ARG A 98 3.56 -5.00 14.53
N THR A 99 4.78 -5.25 14.06
CA THR A 99 5.40 -4.47 12.98
C THR A 99 5.12 -5.16 11.65
N MET A 100 4.64 -4.39 10.68
CA MET A 100 4.51 -4.85 9.30
C MET A 100 5.67 -4.30 8.46
N TYR A 101 6.36 -5.18 7.76
CA TYR A 101 7.42 -4.87 6.84
C TYR A 101 6.92 -5.03 5.40
N LEU A 102 7.36 -4.12 4.52
CA LEU A 102 7.09 -4.16 3.10
C LEU A 102 8.42 -4.28 2.36
N TYR A 103 8.55 -5.33 1.56
CA TYR A 103 9.69 -5.56 0.68
C TYR A 103 9.22 -5.53 -0.76
N ARG A 104 10.07 -4.97 -1.62
CA ARG A 104 9.90 -4.90 -3.07
C ARG A 104 10.85 -5.90 -3.71
N ASP A 105 10.39 -6.63 -4.73
CA ASP A 105 11.29 -7.39 -5.60
C ASP A 105 12.01 -6.43 -6.57
N GLU A 106 13.33 -6.53 -6.71
CA GLU A 106 14.10 -5.67 -7.62
C GLU A 106 14.00 -6.11 -9.09
N THR A 107 13.61 -7.36 -9.32
CA THR A 107 13.52 -7.99 -10.64
C THR A 107 12.10 -8.01 -11.21
N ASP A 108 11.09 -8.03 -10.34
CA ASP A 108 9.68 -7.99 -10.72
C ASP A 108 8.97 -6.79 -10.05
N PRO A 109 8.70 -5.70 -10.81
CA PRO A 109 8.11 -4.48 -10.27
C PRO A 109 6.68 -4.65 -9.76
N ASP A 110 6.00 -5.74 -10.12
CA ASP A 110 4.62 -6.03 -9.68
C ASP A 110 4.57 -6.94 -8.44
N SER A 111 5.73 -7.36 -7.91
CA SER A 111 5.83 -8.34 -6.81
C SER A 111 6.40 -7.74 -5.53
N PHE A 112 5.69 -7.98 -4.43
CA PHE A 112 6.01 -7.48 -3.10
C PHE A 112 5.83 -8.57 -2.03
N VAL A 113 6.51 -8.39 -0.90
CA VAL A 113 6.30 -9.20 0.30
C VAL A 113 5.81 -8.28 1.42
N LEU A 114 4.70 -8.67 2.05
CA LEU A 114 4.22 -8.09 3.30
C LEU A 114 4.43 -9.11 4.42
N GLU A 115 5.23 -8.72 5.39
CA GLU A 115 5.55 -9.55 6.55
C GLU A 115 5.03 -8.88 7.82
N ILE A 116 4.37 -9.63 8.70
CA ILE A 116 3.92 -9.18 10.02
C ILE A 116 4.57 -10.06 11.09
N ASP A 117 5.40 -9.47 11.96
CA ASP A 117 6.06 -10.15 13.10
C ASP A 117 5.10 -10.55 14.24
#